data_AF-A0A9D4YJM8-F1
#
_entry.id   AF-A0A9D4YJM8-F1
#
_cell.length_a   1.000
_cell.length_b   1.000
_cell.length_c   1.000
_cell.angle_alpha   90.00
_cell.angle_beta   90.00
_cell.angle_gamma   90.00
#
_symmetry.space_group_name_H-M   'P 1'
#
loop_
_entity.id
_entity.type
_entity.pdbx_description
1 polymer ?
#
loop_
_entity_poly.entity_id
_entity_poly.type
_entity_poly.pdbx_seq_one_letter_code
_entity_poly.pdbx_strand_id
1 'polypeptide(L)'
;MDKRRRNTKKYSFRQPDLKELRSLTSYVLDPLEFKALHGKLLSILATQVDEDFQLLPTLEEYAYLVGIPILDQLPFSGLERVPSSQEIVDLLHIDVSDIGAHMTTKGGIQGLPSDFLIAQATLFGKAMSKDTFEAIFVLLIYGLVLFPNIDNFVDVNVIRIFSTINPVPTLLGDTYFSLHMRNAKGGGTIVCCLPLLYKWFISHLP
;
A
#
# COMPACT_ATOMS: atom_id res chain seq x y z
N MET A 1 0.14 21.45 -42.26
CA MET A 1 0.72 20.30 -41.54
C MET A 1 -0.34 19.78 -40.58
N ASP A 2 -0.92 18.63 -40.91
CA ASP A 2 -1.91 17.96 -40.07
C ASP A 2 -1.20 17.42 -38.81
N LYS A 3 -1.50 18.00 -37.63
CA LYS A 3 -0.93 17.52 -36.36
C LYS A 3 -1.58 16.18 -36.07
N ARG A 4 -1.03 15.09 -36.60
CA ARG A 4 -1.37 13.72 -36.18
C ARG A 4 -1.26 13.66 -34.66
N ARG A 5 -2.40 13.71 -33.95
CA ARG A 5 -2.44 13.38 -32.53
C ARG A 5 -1.87 11.98 -32.40
N ARG A 6 -0.76 11.84 -31.70
CA ARG A 6 -0.23 10.52 -31.33
C ARG A 6 -1.36 9.82 -30.56
N ASN A 7 -1.81 8.68 -31.07
CA ASN A 7 -2.83 7.87 -30.42
C ASN A 7 -2.17 7.21 -29.19
N THR A 8 -2.14 7.92 -28.07
CA THR A 8 -1.68 7.35 -26.80
C THR A 8 -2.80 6.48 -26.24
N LYS A 9 -2.49 5.22 -25.91
CA LYS A 9 -3.45 4.35 -25.22
C LYS A 9 -3.69 4.93 -23.83
N LYS A 10 -4.90 5.45 -23.56
CA LYS A 10 -5.28 5.97 -22.24
C LYS A 10 -5.13 4.87 -21.19
N TYR A 11 -4.46 5.19 -20.08
CA TYR A 11 -4.34 4.31 -18.92
C TYR A 11 -5.44 4.64 -17.91
N SER A 12 -6.01 3.62 -17.26
CA SER A 12 -6.85 3.81 -16.08
C SER A 12 -6.16 3.16 -14.89
N PHE A 13 -6.21 3.82 -13.75
CA PHE A 13 -5.62 3.32 -12.51
C PHE A 13 -6.70 3.15 -11.45
N ARG A 14 -6.51 2.18 -10.56
CA ARG A 14 -7.38 2.06 -9.40
C ARG A 14 -7.12 3.21 -8.44
N GLN A 15 -8.19 3.82 -7.95
CA GLN A 15 -8.15 4.87 -6.94
C GLN A 15 -9.08 4.49 -5.78
N PRO A 16 -8.53 3.98 -4.65
CA PRO A 16 -9.31 3.72 -3.46
C PRO A 16 -9.80 5.03 -2.82
N ASP A 17 -10.95 5.01 -2.14
CA ASP A 17 -11.37 6.14 -1.30
C ASP A 17 -10.53 6.16 -0.01
N LEU A 18 -9.71 7.20 0.13
CA LEU A 18 -8.75 7.33 1.24
C LEU A 18 -9.13 8.44 2.22
N LYS A 19 -10.34 9.01 2.17
CA LYS A 19 -10.72 10.14 3.02
C LYS A 19 -10.58 9.82 4.51
N GLU A 20 -11.14 8.69 4.94
CA GLU A 20 -11.07 8.25 6.33
C GLU A 20 -9.63 7.90 6.72
N LEU A 21 -8.89 7.19 5.85
CA LEU A 21 -7.49 6.86 6.09
C LEU A 21 -6.63 8.13 6.27
N ARG A 22 -6.86 9.17 5.46
CA ARG A 22 -6.14 10.45 5.56
C ARG A 22 -6.47 11.18 6.86
N SER A 23 -7.69 11.06 7.38
CA SER A 23 -8.04 11.67 8.68
C SER A 23 -7.21 11.13 9.85
N LEU A 24 -6.77 9.87 9.77
CA LEU A 24 -5.97 9.22 10.82
C LEU A 24 -4.58 9.84 10.99
N THR A 25 -4.08 10.58 9.99
CA THR A 25 -2.78 11.27 10.08
C THR A 25 -2.69 12.24 11.26
N SER A 26 -3.83 12.77 11.72
CA SER A 26 -3.91 13.65 12.90
C SER A 26 -3.55 12.97 14.22
N TYR A 27 -3.56 11.64 14.29
CA TYR A 27 -3.17 10.86 15.47
C TYR A 27 -1.69 10.48 15.49
N VAL A 28 -0.91 10.77 14.44
CA VAL A 28 0.54 10.55 14.44
C VAL A 28 1.20 11.56 15.37
N LEU A 29 1.71 11.09 16.51
CA LEU A 29 2.25 11.93 17.58
C LEU A 29 3.59 12.57 17.23
N ASP A 30 4.48 11.77 16.62
CA ASP A 30 5.81 12.22 16.19
C ASP A 30 6.02 11.87 14.70
N PRO A 31 5.79 12.82 13.77
CA PRO A 31 5.99 12.60 12.35
C PRO A 31 7.44 12.32 11.94
N LEU A 32 8.43 12.77 12.72
CA LEU A 32 9.85 12.52 12.43
C LEU A 32 10.22 11.09 12.80
N GLU A 33 9.78 10.62 13.95
CA GLU A 33 9.96 9.24 14.39
C GLU A 33 9.19 8.27 13.50
N PHE A 34 7.93 8.58 13.17
CA PHE A 34 7.13 7.81 12.21
C PHE A 34 7.87 7.67 10.88
N LYS A 35 8.48 8.76 10.38
CA LYS A 35 9.27 8.74 9.15
C LYS A 35 10.52 7.87 9.29
N ALA A 36 11.17 7.87 10.45
CA ALA A 36 12.35 7.05 10.71
C ALA A 36 12.00 5.55 10.72
N LEU A 37 10.85 5.18 11.29
CA LEU A 37 10.41 3.79 11.42
C LEU A 37 9.76 3.24 10.15
N HIS A 38 8.96 4.06 9.46
CA HIS A 38 8.11 3.62 8.37
C HIS A 38 8.45 4.27 7.03
N GLY A 39 9.47 5.11 6.97
CA GLY A 39 9.83 5.86 5.78
C GLY A 39 8.82 6.96 5.45
N LYS A 40 8.71 7.31 4.17
CA LYS A 40 7.93 8.43 3.63
C LYS A 40 6.46 8.07 3.38
N LEU A 41 5.88 7.09 4.09
CA LEU A 41 4.50 6.64 3.87
C LEU A 41 3.46 7.76 4.01
N LEU A 42 3.60 8.66 5.00
CA LEU A 42 2.72 9.83 5.12
C LEU A 42 2.77 10.72 3.89
N SER A 43 3.97 10.92 3.34
CA SER A 43 4.15 11.68 2.12
C SER A 43 3.47 10.99 0.95
N ILE A 44 3.58 9.66 0.83
CA ILE A 44 2.93 8.88 -0.22
C ILE A 44 1.40 9.01 -0.12
N LEU A 45 0.83 8.85 1.09
CA LEU A 45 -0.61 8.99 1.37
C LEU A 45 -1.17 10.38 0.99
N ALA A 46 -0.36 11.43 1.16
CA ALA A 46 -0.72 12.82 0.84
C ALA A 46 -0.65 13.16 -0.66
N THR A 47 -0.10 12.28 -1.50
CA THR A 47 0.09 12.56 -2.93
C THR A 47 -1.25 12.68 -3.67
N GLN A 48 -1.40 13.72 -4.48
CA GLN A 48 -2.47 13.86 -5.46
C GLN A 48 -1.94 13.47 -6.83
N VAL A 49 -2.70 12.69 -7.60
CA VAL A 49 -2.23 12.10 -8.86
C VAL A 49 -3.05 12.64 -10.03
N ASP A 50 -2.36 13.08 -11.09
CA ASP A 50 -2.92 13.44 -12.40
C ASP A 50 -2.45 12.42 -13.45
N GLU A 51 -3.28 12.05 -14.42
CA GLU A 51 -3.09 10.86 -15.27
C GLU A 51 -2.26 11.13 -16.54
N ASP A 52 -0.95 10.85 -16.56
CA ASP A 52 -0.14 10.76 -17.80
C ASP A 52 1.23 10.06 -17.54
N PHE A 53 1.49 8.85 -18.08
CA PHE A 53 2.74 8.09 -17.78
C PHE A 53 3.28 7.22 -18.93
N GLN A 54 4.61 7.27 -19.19
CA GLN A 54 5.33 6.41 -20.16
C GLN A 54 6.78 6.03 -19.75
N LEU A 55 7.06 5.70 -18.48
CA LEU A 55 8.38 5.18 -18.07
C LEU A 55 8.21 4.09 -16.98
N LEU A 56 9.25 3.26 -16.72
CA LEU A 56 9.28 2.22 -15.67
C LEU A 56 10.35 2.49 -14.59
N PRO A 57 10.04 2.36 -13.28
CA PRO A 57 10.96 2.63 -12.16
C PRO A 57 11.97 1.52 -11.87
N THR A 58 13.09 1.86 -11.25
CA THR A 58 14.10 0.93 -10.69
C THR A 58 13.89 0.68 -9.18
N LEU A 59 14.63 -0.29 -8.62
CA LEU A 59 14.53 -0.66 -7.21
C LEU A 59 15.05 0.45 -6.29
N GLU A 60 16.16 1.08 -6.66
CA GLU A 60 16.80 2.18 -5.96
C GLU A 60 15.89 3.41 -5.90
N GLU A 61 15.18 3.69 -7.00
CA GLU A 61 14.24 4.80 -7.08
C GLU A 61 13.03 4.58 -6.17
N TYR A 62 12.46 3.37 -6.14
CA TYR A 62 11.38 3.04 -5.20
C TYR A 62 11.85 3.10 -3.74
N ALA A 63 13.03 2.56 -3.42
CA ALA A 63 13.63 2.68 -2.10
C ALA A 63 13.78 4.15 -1.68
N TYR A 64 14.27 5.01 -2.56
CA TYR A 64 14.42 6.44 -2.32
C TYR A 64 13.08 7.15 -2.09
N LEU A 65 12.05 6.84 -2.88
CA LEU A 65 10.74 7.48 -2.82
C LEU A 65 9.93 7.06 -1.59
N VAL A 66 10.00 5.78 -1.23
CA VAL A 66 9.39 5.27 0.01
C VAL A 66 10.27 5.60 1.22
N GLY A 67 11.55 5.92 1.04
CA GLY A 67 12.47 6.21 2.14
C GLY A 67 12.77 4.99 3.02
N ILE A 68 12.69 3.78 2.46
CA ILE A 68 13.02 2.51 3.11
C ILE A 68 14.23 1.95 2.38
N PRO A 69 15.34 1.60 3.07
CA PRO A 69 16.52 1.05 2.42
C PRO A 69 16.22 -0.32 1.80
N ILE A 70 16.94 -0.65 0.73
CA ILE A 70 16.97 -2.03 0.23
C ILE A 70 17.74 -2.85 1.25
N LEU A 71 17.11 -3.89 1.79
CA LEU A 71 17.74 -4.80 2.74
C LEU A 71 18.32 -6.00 1.99
N ASP A 72 19.46 -6.52 2.46
CA ASP A 72 20.03 -7.78 1.97
C ASP A 72 19.26 -8.96 2.56
N GLN A 73 18.01 -9.10 2.13
CA GLN A 73 17.08 -10.13 2.55
C GLN A 73 16.38 -10.74 1.34
N LEU A 74 15.88 -11.97 1.50
CA LEU A 74 15.12 -12.62 0.45
C LEU A 74 13.86 -11.78 0.14
N PRO A 75 13.66 -11.34 -1.12
CA PRO A 75 12.44 -10.66 -1.51
C PRO A 75 11.21 -11.55 -1.30
N PHE A 76 10.07 -10.91 -1.07
CA PHE A 76 8.78 -11.60 -1.09
C PHE A 76 8.59 -12.32 -2.42
N SER A 77 8.44 -13.64 -2.35
CA SER A 77 8.29 -14.55 -3.48
C SER A 77 6.83 -14.91 -3.77
N GLY A 78 5.93 -14.60 -2.84
CA GLY A 78 4.53 -15.05 -2.85
C GLY A 78 4.33 -16.44 -2.25
N LEU A 79 5.42 -17.17 -1.98
CA LEU A 79 5.40 -18.52 -1.42
C LEU A 79 5.54 -18.53 0.10
N GLU A 80 5.69 -17.37 0.73
CA GLU A 80 5.73 -17.23 2.18
C GLU A 80 4.44 -17.82 2.78
N ARG A 81 4.51 -18.38 3.99
CA ARG A 81 3.29 -18.88 4.64
C ARG A 81 2.37 -17.73 5.04
N VAL A 82 1.07 -18.00 5.05
CA VAL A 82 0.09 -17.09 5.68
C VAL A 82 0.41 -16.98 7.18
N PRO A 83 0.47 -15.77 7.76
CA PRO A 83 0.55 -15.60 9.20
C PRO A 83 -0.67 -16.22 9.90
N SER A 84 -0.44 -16.96 10.98
CA SER A 84 -1.49 -17.49 11.85
C SER A 84 -2.23 -16.35 12.56
N SER A 85 -3.44 -16.63 13.07
CA SER A 85 -4.22 -15.63 13.81
C SER A 85 -3.46 -15.04 15.00
N GLN A 86 -2.65 -15.85 15.70
CA GLN A 86 -1.82 -15.36 16.81
C GLN A 86 -0.75 -14.39 16.34
N GLU A 87 -0.10 -14.66 15.20
CA GLU A 87 0.92 -13.75 14.66
C GLU A 87 0.30 -12.44 14.17
N ILE A 88 -0.94 -12.46 13.67
CA ILE A 88 -1.68 -11.24 13.32
C ILE A 88 -2.01 -10.43 14.58
N VAL A 89 -2.40 -11.10 15.65
CA VAL A 89 -2.62 -10.47 16.97
C VAL A 89 -1.33 -9.85 17.49
N ASP A 90 -0.21 -10.57 17.43
CA ASP A 90 1.09 -10.06 17.89
C ASP A 90 1.57 -8.88 17.04
N LEU A 91 1.24 -8.88 15.74
CA LEU A 91 1.61 -7.82 14.80
C LEU A 91 0.77 -6.55 14.95
N LEU A 92 -0.51 -6.67 15.32
CA LEU A 92 -1.45 -5.55 15.38
C LEU A 92 -1.82 -5.13 16.80
N HIS A 93 -1.50 -5.93 17.80
CA HIS A 93 -1.91 -5.77 19.20
C HIS A 93 -3.44 -5.61 19.38
N ILE A 94 -4.22 -6.23 18.48
CA ILE A 94 -5.68 -6.34 18.56
C ILE A 94 -6.04 -7.68 19.22
N ASP A 95 -7.11 -7.72 20.01
CA ASP A 95 -7.56 -8.96 20.66
C ASP A 95 -7.85 -10.08 19.65
N VAL A 96 -7.52 -11.32 20.04
CA VAL A 96 -7.71 -12.51 19.20
C VAL A 96 -9.18 -12.75 18.82
N SER A 97 -10.11 -12.41 19.72
CA SER A 97 -11.55 -12.53 19.47
C SER A 97 -12.01 -11.54 18.41
N ASP A 98 -11.48 -10.32 18.42
CA ASP A 98 -11.79 -9.29 17.42
C ASP A 98 -11.24 -9.67 16.04
N ILE A 99 -10.00 -10.16 15.96
CA ILE A 99 -9.41 -10.67 14.70
C ILE A 99 -10.23 -11.85 14.17
N GLY A 100 -10.57 -12.82 15.02
CA GLY A 100 -11.36 -13.99 14.63
C GLY A 100 -12.76 -13.62 14.12
N ALA A 101 -13.42 -12.65 14.76
CA ALA A 101 -14.76 -12.22 14.39
C ALA A 101 -14.81 -11.43 13.06
N HIS A 102 -13.72 -10.73 12.71
CA HIS A 102 -13.69 -9.86 11.52
C HIS A 102 -12.88 -10.42 10.35
N MET A 103 -12.16 -11.53 10.54
CA MET A 103 -11.52 -12.25 9.44
C MET A 103 -12.58 -12.81 8.50
N THR A 104 -12.61 -12.32 7.26
CA THR A 104 -13.63 -12.68 6.26
C THR A 104 -13.01 -12.98 4.90
N THR A 105 -13.81 -13.49 3.97
CA THR A 105 -13.38 -13.80 2.61
C THR A 105 -14.13 -12.94 1.61
N LYS A 106 -13.40 -12.19 0.78
CA LYS A 106 -13.96 -11.38 -0.31
C LYS A 106 -13.23 -11.74 -1.61
N GLY A 107 -13.99 -12.02 -2.68
CA GLY A 107 -13.40 -12.41 -3.97
C GLY A 107 -12.54 -13.68 -3.91
N GLY A 108 -12.81 -14.58 -2.96
CA GLY A 108 -12.02 -15.81 -2.74
C GLY A 108 -10.72 -15.60 -1.95
N ILE A 109 -10.47 -14.39 -1.45
CA ILE A 109 -9.26 -14.06 -0.68
C ILE A 109 -9.66 -13.68 0.75
N GLN A 110 -8.98 -14.25 1.74
CA GLN A 110 -9.16 -13.91 3.15
C GLN A 110 -8.50 -12.57 3.50
N GLY A 111 -9.00 -11.90 4.53
CA GLY A 111 -8.47 -10.64 5.02
C GLY A 111 -9.39 -9.92 5.99
N LEU A 112 -9.06 -8.66 6.28
CA LEU A 112 -9.75 -7.82 7.24
C LEU A 112 -10.44 -6.63 6.53
N PRO A 113 -11.71 -6.34 6.85
CA PRO A 113 -12.39 -5.13 6.39
C PRO A 113 -11.65 -3.86 6.85
N SER A 114 -11.52 -2.87 5.97
CA SER A 114 -10.78 -1.66 6.31
C SER A 114 -11.53 -0.76 7.29
N ASP A 115 -12.86 -0.77 7.28
CA ASP A 115 -13.71 -0.04 8.22
C ASP A 115 -13.49 -0.51 9.66
N PHE A 116 -13.39 -1.83 9.87
CA PHE A 116 -12.98 -2.41 11.15
C PHE A 116 -11.60 -1.91 11.58
N LEU A 117 -10.60 -1.98 10.70
CA LEU A 117 -9.24 -1.52 11.01
C LEU A 117 -9.18 -0.01 11.27
N ILE A 118 -9.95 0.81 10.54
CA ILE A 118 -10.05 2.26 10.76
C ILE A 118 -10.71 2.55 12.11
N ALA A 119 -11.74 1.79 12.50
CA ALA A 119 -12.37 1.91 13.80
C ALA A 119 -11.38 1.59 14.94
N GLN A 120 -10.61 0.51 14.81
CA GLN A 120 -9.56 0.13 15.76
C GLN A 120 -8.46 1.19 15.83
N ALA A 121 -7.93 1.65 14.69
CA ALA A 121 -6.94 2.73 14.65
C ALA A 121 -7.48 4.01 15.33
N THR A 122 -8.73 4.38 15.08
CA THR A 122 -9.35 5.55 15.72
C THR A 122 -9.45 5.38 17.24
N LEU A 123 -9.80 4.18 17.72
CA LEU A 123 -9.87 3.86 19.15
C LEU A 123 -8.50 4.03 19.80
N PHE A 124 -7.47 3.40 19.26
CA PHE A 124 -6.12 3.45 19.83
C PHE A 124 -5.45 4.82 19.68
N GLY A 125 -5.72 5.53 18.59
CA GLY A 125 -5.30 6.92 18.40
C GLY A 125 -5.86 7.86 19.47
N LYS A 126 -7.16 7.74 19.79
CA LYS A 126 -7.79 8.50 20.89
C LYS A 126 -7.28 8.09 22.28
N ALA A 127 -6.95 6.81 22.45
CA ALA A 127 -6.39 6.29 23.70
C ALA A 127 -4.90 6.62 23.88
N MET A 128 -4.26 7.29 22.92
CA MET A 128 -2.83 7.58 22.90
C MET A 128 -1.95 6.31 22.97
N SER A 129 -2.48 5.17 22.51
CA SER A 129 -1.71 3.92 22.38
C SER A 129 -0.95 3.95 21.06
N LYS A 130 0.21 4.61 21.09
CA LYS A 130 1.01 4.91 19.90
C LYS A 130 1.33 3.65 19.08
N ASP A 131 1.93 2.63 19.69
CA ASP A 131 2.44 1.46 18.97
C ASP A 131 1.32 0.68 18.27
N THR A 132 0.21 0.43 18.98
CA THR A 132 -0.97 -0.24 18.42
C THR A 132 -1.59 0.57 17.30
N PHE A 133 -1.74 1.89 17.49
CA PHE A 133 -2.26 2.78 16.46
C PHE A 133 -1.39 2.76 15.21
N GLU A 134 -0.07 2.94 15.36
CA GLU A 134 0.88 2.98 14.25
C GLU A 134 0.90 1.64 13.49
N ALA A 135 0.90 0.50 14.19
CA ALA A 135 0.84 -0.82 13.56
C ALA A 135 -0.39 -0.97 12.64
N ILE A 136 -1.57 -0.63 13.14
CA ILE A 136 -2.83 -0.72 12.38
C ILE A 136 -2.85 0.31 11.23
N PHE A 137 -2.40 1.53 11.51
CA PHE A 137 -2.39 2.61 10.51
C PHE A 137 -1.42 2.31 9.35
N VAL A 138 -0.24 1.76 9.64
CA VAL A 138 0.72 1.34 8.62
C VAL A 138 0.17 0.15 7.83
N LEU A 139 -0.48 -0.83 8.47
CA LEU A 139 -1.13 -1.94 7.76
C LEU A 139 -2.22 -1.43 6.79
N LEU A 140 -3.01 -0.45 7.21
CA LEU A 140 -4.00 0.21 6.35
C LEU A 140 -3.35 0.89 5.14
N ILE A 141 -2.21 1.57 5.32
CA ILE A 141 -1.45 2.16 4.20
C ILE A 141 -0.94 1.05 3.27
N TYR A 142 -0.45 -0.06 3.81
CA TYR A 142 -0.02 -1.21 3.02
C TYR A 142 -1.16 -1.74 2.14
N GLY A 143 -2.33 -2.00 2.72
CA GLY A 143 -3.43 -2.65 1.99
C GLY A 143 -4.22 -1.74 1.09
N LEU A 144 -4.36 -0.46 1.45
CA LEU A 144 -5.19 0.48 0.69
C LEU A 144 -4.39 1.35 -0.27
N VAL A 145 -3.07 1.50 -0.07
CA VAL A 145 -2.25 2.41 -0.88
C VAL A 145 -1.12 1.69 -1.59
N LEU A 146 -0.35 0.86 -0.88
CA LEU A 146 0.82 0.20 -1.45
C LEU A 146 0.44 -0.99 -2.35
N PHE A 147 -0.49 -1.83 -1.89
CA PHE A 147 -0.92 -3.05 -2.57
C PHE A 147 -2.46 -3.10 -2.72
N PRO A 148 -3.07 -2.12 -3.41
CA PRO A 148 -4.52 -1.99 -3.43
C PRO A 148 -5.17 -3.12 -4.25
N ASN A 149 -5.80 -4.12 -3.64
CA ASN A 149 -6.35 -5.29 -4.35
C ASN A 149 -7.88 -5.47 -4.28
N ILE A 150 -8.52 -5.27 -3.13
CA ILE A 150 -9.98 -5.34 -3.00
C ILE A 150 -10.45 -4.08 -2.26
N ASP A 151 -11.52 -3.44 -2.75
CA ASP A 151 -11.95 -2.16 -2.17
C ASP A 151 -12.37 -2.37 -0.72
N ASN A 152 -11.94 -1.43 0.13
CA ASN A 152 -12.19 -1.41 1.57
C ASN A 152 -11.76 -2.70 2.29
N PHE A 153 -10.63 -3.28 1.87
CA PHE A 153 -10.19 -4.57 2.35
C PHE A 153 -8.67 -4.68 2.38
N VAL A 154 -8.14 -5.17 3.49
CA VAL A 154 -6.72 -5.52 3.64
C VAL A 154 -6.62 -7.04 3.56
N ASP A 155 -6.15 -7.54 2.42
CA ASP A 155 -6.08 -8.98 2.19
C ASP A 155 -4.88 -9.64 2.89
N VAL A 156 -4.96 -10.96 3.03
CA VAL A 156 -3.96 -11.76 3.74
C VAL A 156 -2.57 -11.72 3.10
N ASN A 157 -2.44 -11.44 1.80
CA ASN A 157 -1.14 -11.28 1.16
C ASN A 157 -0.50 -9.95 1.57
N VAL A 158 -1.30 -8.90 1.75
CA VAL A 158 -0.81 -7.64 2.31
C VAL A 158 -0.29 -7.85 3.74
N ILE A 159 -1.03 -8.56 4.58
CA ILE A 159 -0.60 -8.89 5.95
C ILE A 159 0.72 -9.68 5.92
N ARG A 160 0.86 -10.59 4.96
CA ARG A 160 2.10 -11.35 4.74
C ARG A 160 3.25 -10.47 4.29
N ILE A 161 3.03 -9.52 3.37
CA ILE A 161 4.06 -8.57 2.94
C ILE A 161 4.47 -7.69 4.13
N PHE A 162 3.50 -7.23 4.92
CA PHE A 162 3.72 -6.41 6.10
C PHE A 162 4.62 -7.13 7.13
N SER A 163 4.52 -8.46 7.26
CA SER A 163 5.40 -9.23 8.14
C SER A 163 6.82 -9.47 7.59
N THR A 164 7.09 -9.19 6.30
CA THR A 164 8.42 -9.38 5.67
C THR A 164 9.37 -8.18 5.80
N ILE A 165 9.00 -7.16 6.57
CA ILE A 165 9.79 -5.95 6.92
C ILE A 165 10.12 -5.01 5.74
N ASN A 166 10.43 -5.51 4.54
CA ASN A 166 10.78 -4.67 3.37
C ASN A 166 9.79 -4.86 2.21
N PRO A 167 8.89 -3.88 1.96
CA PRO A 167 7.93 -3.95 0.86
C PRO A 167 8.51 -3.55 -0.49
N VAL A 168 9.73 -2.98 -0.55
CA VAL A 168 10.26 -2.30 -1.75
C VAL A 168 10.40 -3.25 -2.95
N PRO A 169 10.97 -4.47 -2.82
CA PRO A 169 11.02 -5.40 -3.93
C PRO A 169 9.62 -5.81 -4.43
N THR A 170 8.69 -6.02 -3.50
CA THR A 170 7.31 -6.41 -3.82
C THR A 170 6.55 -5.28 -4.51
N LEU A 171 6.71 -4.04 -4.07
CA LEU A 171 6.12 -2.84 -4.68
C LEU A 171 6.56 -2.69 -6.15
N LEU A 172 7.86 -2.90 -6.39
CA LEU A 172 8.42 -2.85 -7.73
C LEU A 172 7.86 -3.97 -8.60
N GLY A 173 7.87 -5.21 -8.08
CA GLY A 173 7.32 -6.37 -8.76
C GLY A 173 5.83 -6.21 -9.11
N ASP A 174 5.02 -5.72 -8.17
CA ASP A 174 3.59 -5.44 -8.36
C ASP A 174 3.36 -4.39 -9.45
N THR A 175 4.16 -3.32 -9.46
CA THR A 175 4.11 -2.29 -10.51
C THR A 175 4.39 -2.90 -11.89
N TYR A 176 5.49 -3.65 -12.03
CA TYR A 176 5.85 -4.29 -13.30
C TYR A 176 4.80 -5.30 -13.77
N PHE A 177 4.32 -6.14 -12.85
CA PHE A 177 3.30 -7.14 -13.14
C PHE A 177 2.01 -6.49 -13.62
N SER A 178 1.51 -5.48 -12.91
CA SER A 178 0.26 -4.79 -13.27
C SER A 178 0.34 -4.06 -14.61
N LEU A 179 1.48 -3.44 -14.93
CA LEU A 179 1.72 -2.83 -16.24
C LEU A 179 1.81 -3.88 -17.35
N HIS A 180 2.54 -4.98 -17.12
CA HIS A 180 2.65 -6.08 -18.07
C HIS A 180 1.28 -6.69 -18.38
N MET A 181 0.51 -7.04 -17.35
CA MET A 181 -0.80 -7.67 -17.49
C MET A 181 -1.79 -6.78 -18.26
N ARG A 182 -1.81 -5.47 -17.97
CA ARG A 182 -2.62 -4.51 -18.73
C ARG A 182 -2.22 -4.47 -20.20
N ASN A 183 -0.92 -4.42 -20.48
CA ASN A 183 -0.41 -4.36 -21.86
C ASN A 183 -0.72 -5.66 -22.62
N ALA A 184 -0.55 -6.82 -21.99
CA ALA A 184 -0.88 -8.12 -22.56
C ALA A 184 -2.38 -8.26 -22.87
N LYS A 185 -3.27 -7.72 -22.01
CA LYS A 185 -4.73 -7.68 -22.22
C LYS A 185 -5.18 -6.60 -23.20
N GLY A 186 -4.27 -5.71 -23.63
CA GLY A 186 -4.59 -4.60 -24.55
C GLY A 186 -5.39 -3.46 -23.92
N GLY A 187 -5.58 -3.44 -22.59
CA GLY A 187 -6.40 -2.48 -21.86
C GLY A 187 -6.71 -2.93 -20.42
N GLY A 188 -7.58 -2.20 -19.74
CA GLY A 188 -7.98 -2.46 -18.35
C GLY A 188 -7.27 -1.56 -17.32
N THR A 189 -7.66 -1.73 -16.06
CA THR A 189 -7.19 -0.93 -14.92
C THR A 189 -5.87 -1.47 -14.38
N ILE A 190 -4.90 -0.59 -14.17
CA ILE A 190 -3.65 -0.89 -13.47
C ILE A 190 -3.91 -0.87 -11.96
N VAL A 191 -3.49 -1.93 -11.30
CA VAL A 191 -3.70 -2.17 -9.87
C VAL A 191 -2.33 -2.20 -9.20
N CYS A 192 -1.82 -1.04 -8.80
CA CYS A 192 -0.54 -0.90 -8.10
C CYS A 192 -0.55 0.38 -7.24
N CYS A 193 0.56 0.68 -6.55
CA CYS A 193 0.70 1.93 -5.80
C CYS A 193 0.80 3.15 -6.73
N LEU A 194 -0.36 3.70 -7.11
CA LEU A 194 -0.45 4.85 -8.01
C LEU A 194 0.26 6.11 -7.46
N PRO A 195 0.13 6.50 -6.17
CA PRO A 195 0.88 7.62 -5.61
C PRO A 195 2.40 7.50 -5.76
N LEU A 196 2.94 6.30 -5.57
CA LEU A 196 4.37 6.03 -5.69
C LEU A 196 4.82 6.14 -7.16
N LEU A 197 4.08 5.50 -8.07
CA LEU A 197 4.35 5.58 -9.51
C LEU A 197 4.27 7.03 -10.03
N TYR A 198 3.31 7.82 -9.56
CA TYR A 198 3.19 9.23 -9.91
C TYR A 198 4.40 10.04 -9.43
N LYS A 199 4.77 9.89 -8.15
CA LYS A 199 5.95 10.58 -7.59
C LYS A 199 7.22 10.27 -8.34
N TRP A 200 7.37 9.01 -8.73
CA TRP A 200 8.47 8.58 -9.56
C TRP A 200 8.44 9.24 -10.94
N PHE A 201 7.27 9.33 -11.57
CA PHE A 201 7.19 9.94 -12.89
C PHE A 201 7.52 11.44 -12.86
N ILE A 202 6.95 12.18 -11.92
CA ILE A 202 7.20 13.63 -11.81
C ILE A 202 8.65 13.94 -11.45
N SER A 203 9.39 13.03 -10.79
CA SER A 203 10.82 13.24 -10.53
C SER A 203 11.69 13.15 -11.78
N HIS A 204 11.13 12.65 -12.89
CA HIS A 204 11.80 12.50 -14.19
C HIS A 204 11.26 13.45 -15.26
N LEU A 205 10.21 14.22 -14.93
CA LEU A 205 9.74 15.29 -15.80
C LEU A 205 10.55 16.57 -15.52
N PRO A 206 10.97 17.29 -16.56
CA PRO A 206 11.66 18.57 -16.43
C PRO A 206 10.77 19.70 -15.90
#